data_AF-A0A9N9F3M8-F1
#
_entry.id   AF-A0A9N9F3M8-F1
#
_cell.length_a   1.000
_cell.length_b   1.000
_cell.length_c   1.000
_cell.angle_alpha   90.00
_cell.angle_beta   90.00
_cell.angle_gamma   90.00
#
_symmetry.space_group_name_H-M   'P 1'
#
loop_
_entity.id
_entity.type
_entity.pdbx_description
1 polymer ?
#
loop_
_entity_poly.entity_id
_entity_poly.type
_entity_poly.pdbx_seq_one_letter_code
_entity_poly.pdbx_strand_id
1 'polypeptide(L)'
;MTTSMTSSMTSNMTSNIISSLTSTTTNTPTPSTDSIVDSIITPMEPSKTQEFIIRHEIKELGIHNLVCTLQYVAANEGIKRLFRKYYRFQVFNPFAVKTKANNMGDGTVFLEVQIQNVSERYMYLERMNFEPGEIFNYQDLNYNDNNIDDGGENDEFGEFMSGSNIDNEDNNIFNQNKQNENNKINDNQEENKEENIKKNIESVFGNNSYLNPQDIRQYLYMLKPKPEIDDRLGRTANALGKLDIIWRSHLGETGRLQTSQLTRKSPILDEIELSVISIPSIIQLEIPFKLGCRIRNRTTSTIKVIISAIKNKMGSILLSGQSSEMLGEIISDGIIEFELEFFPLSPGLQRVGGLKLTDIISGYTKEFDHLTDVFVVFL
;
A
#
# COMPACT_ATOMS: atom_id res chain seq x y z
N MET A 1 -8.88 8.00 15.71
CA MET A 1 -8.05 7.23 16.67
C MET A 1 -8.95 6.70 17.78
N THR A 2 -8.91 5.42 18.10
CA THR A 2 -9.71 4.87 19.20
C THR A 2 -8.82 4.68 20.42
N THR A 3 -9.23 5.23 21.56
CA THR A 3 -8.64 4.91 22.87
C THR A 3 -9.79 4.36 23.70
N SER A 4 -9.59 3.19 24.32
CA SER A 4 -10.59 2.60 25.21
C SER A 4 -10.07 2.74 26.62
N MET A 5 -10.57 3.77 27.32
CA MET A 5 -10.33 3.90 28.74
C MET A 5 -11.26 2.94 29.50
N THR A 6 -10.69 1.93 30.12
CA THR A 6 -11.33 1.18 31.19
C THR A 6 -11.23 2.00 32.48
N SER A 7 -12.34 2.53 32.98
CA SER A 7 -12.39 3.16 34.30
C SER A 7 -13.31 2.36 35.21
N SER A 8 -12.76 1.71 36.23
CA SER A 8 -13.56 1.13 37.32
C SER A 8 -13.83 2.20 38.37
N MET A 9 -15.10 2.36 38.74
CA MET A 9 -15.49 3.13 39.91
C MET A 9 -15.90 2.16 41.01
N THR A 10 -15.07 2.03 42.03
CA THR A 10 -15.43 1.33 43.27
C THR A 10 -16.10 2.33 44.22
N SER A 11 -17.36 2.08 44.56
CA SER A 11 -18.04 2.77 45.66
C SER A 11 -18.54 1.73 46.65
N ASN A 12 -18.01 1.77 47.88
CA ASN A 12 -18.56 1.00 48.98
C ASN A 12 -19.81 1.72 49.47
N MET A 13 -20.99 1.30 49.00
CA MET A 13 -22.26 1.91 49.40
C MET A 13 -23.30 0.88 49.86
N THR A 14 -24.12 1.31 50.82
CA THR A 14 -24.98 0.48 51.69
C THR A 14 -26.46 0.45 51.29
N SER A 15 -26.86 1.02 50.14
CA SER A 15 -28.27 1.03 49.69
C SER A 15 -28.44 0.81 48.17
N ASN A 16 -29.63 0.37 47.77
CA ASN A 16 -30.01 0.24 46.36
C ASN A 16 -30.05 1.62 45.68
N ILE A 17 -29.48 1.74 44.49
CA ILE A 17 -29.34 3.00 43.77
C ILE A 17 -29.77 2.84 42.32
N ILE A 18 -30.47 3.85 41.78
CA ILE A 18 -30.63 4.01 40.32
C ILE A 18 -29.55 4.98 39.86
N SER A 19 -28.58 4.52 39.05
CA SER A 19 -27.50 5.35 38.54
C SER A 19 -27.57 5.51 37.03
N SER A 20 -27.20 6.69 36.51
CA SER A 20 -26.87 6.92 35.11
C SER A 20 -25.44 7.45 34.98
N LEU A 21 -24.68 6.86 34.05
CA LEU A 21 -23.34 7.30 33.69
C LEU A 21 -23.41 8.07 32.36
N THR A 22 -22.73 9.20 32.25
CA THR A 22 -22.50 9.87 30.97
C THR A 22 -21.03 10.20 30.81
N SER A 23 -20.52 10.15 29.58
CA SER A 23 -19.12 10.44 29.26
C SER A 23 -19.00 11.46 28.14
N THR A 24 -18.14 12.46 28.30
CA THR A 24 -17.85 13.44 27.26
C THR A 24 -16.35 13.64 27.12
N THR A 25 -15.87 13.78 25.89
CA THR A 25 -14.48 14.11 25.54
C THR A 25 -14.41 15.57 25.10
N THR A 26 -13.54 16.37 25.71
CA THR A 26 -13.37 17.78 25.33
C THR A 26 -11.90 18.19 25.23
N ASN A 27 -11.62 19.09 24.28
CA ASN A 27 -10.28 19.65 24.02
C ASN A 27 -10.08 21.01 24.71
N THR A 28 -11.16 21.58 25.26
CA THR A 28 -11.17 22.85 26.00
C THR A 28 -11.56 22.63 27.48
N PRO A 29 -11.08 23.48 28.40
CA PRO A 29 -11.51 23.46 29.81
C PRO A 29 -12.92 24.00 30.05
N THR A 30 -13.60 24.49 29.01
CA THR A 30 -15.00 24.92 29.04
C THR A 30 -15.94 23.78 28.61
N PRO A 31 -17.14 23.64 29.22
CA PRO A 31 -18.08 22.60 28.85
C PRO A 31 -18.67 22.90 27.46
N SER A 32 -18.11 22.31 26.40
CA SER A 32 -18.78 22.21 25.11
C SER A 32 -19.72 21.00 25.11
N THR A 33 -20.89 21.20 24.50
CA THR A 33 -22.06 20.29 24.52
C THR A 33 -21.99 19.21 23.43
N ASP A 34 -20.86 18.54 23.28
CA ASP A 34 -20.82 17.28 22.53
C ASP A 34 -21.06 16.14 23.53
N SER A 35 -22.34 15.97 23.89
CA SER A 35 -22.78 14.97 24.84
C SER A 35 -22.94 13.61 24.16
N ILE A 36 -22.08 12.65 24.49
CA ILE A 36 -22.34 11.24 24.22
C ILE A 36 -23.20 10.74 25.37
N VAL A 37 -24.51 10.68 25.12
CA VAL A 37 -25.50 10.26 26.12
C VAL A 37 -25.74 8.77 25.97
N ASP A 38 -24.79 7.94 26.41
CA ASP A 38 -25.09 6.55 26.77
C ASP A 38 -25.55 6.55 28.23
N SER A 39 -26.75 7.08 28.50
CA SER A 39 -27.33 7.03 29.83
C SER A 39 -27.77 5.60 30.16
N ILE A 40 -26.84 4.79 30.66
CA ILE A 40 -27.12 3.46 31.16
C ILE A 40 -27.76 3.61 32.54
N ILE A 41 -29.08 3.45 32.61
CA ILE A 41 -29.82 3.45 33.86
C ILE A 41 -29.84 2.02 34.39
N THR A 42 -29.15 1.76 35.50
CA THR A 42 -29.15 0.41 36.09
C THR A 42 -29.35 0.49 37.61
N PRO A 43 -30.29 -0.30 38.16
CA PRO A 43 -30.40 -0.47 39.60
C PRO A 43 -29.19 -1.27 40.12
N MET A 44 -28.47 -0.73 41.09
CA MET A 44 -27.29 -1.35 41.69
C MET A 44 -27.57 -1.72 43.15
N GLU A 45 -27.25 -2.95 43.54
CA GLU A 45 -27.33 -3.41 44.93
C GLU A 45 -26.12 -2.95 45.76
N PRO A 46 -26.27 -2.84 47.10
CA PRO A 46 -25.18 -2.50 48.00
C PRO A 46 -23.95 -3.38 47.79
N SER A 47 -22.77 -2.76 47.82
CA SER A 47 -21.47 -3.44 47.68
C SER A 47 -21.23 -4.20 46.37
N LYS A 48 -22.10 -4.04 45.35
CA LYS A 48 -21.84 -4.56 44.00
C LYS A 48 -21.05 -3.55 43.19
N THR A 49 -20.15 -4.06 42.35
CA THR A 49 -19.37 -3.28 41.39
C THR A 49 -19.94 -3.49 40.01
N GLN A 50 -20.15 -2.39 39.27
CA GLN A 50 -20.59 -2.42 37.88
C GLN A 50 -19.49 -1.83 37.01
N GLU A 51 -19.11 -2.56 35.96
CA GLU A 51 -18.11 -2.13 34.99
C GLU A 51 -18.78 -1.73 33.68
N PHE A 52 -18.25 -0.68 33.06
CA PHE A 52 -18.70 -0.17 31.78
C PHE A 52 -17.50 0.04 30.86
N ILE A 53 -17.63 -0.35 29.59
CA ILE A 53 -16.62 -0.12 28.56
C ILE A 53 -17.13 1.01 27.69
N ILE A 54 -16.41 2.14 27.70
CA ILE A 54 -16.73 3.31 26.87
C ILE A 54 -15.79 3.28 25.65
N ARG A 55 -16.37 3.33 24.45
CA ARG A 55 -15.61 3.42 23.19
C ARG A 55 -15.89 4.77 22.55
N HIS A 56 -14.84 5.54 22.32
CA HIS A 56 -14.95 6.83 21.65
C HIS A 56 -13.79 7.03 20.68
N GLU A 57 -14.11 7.54 19.49
CA GLU A 57 -13.11 7.87 18.49
C GLU A 57 -12.65 9.33 18.65
N ILE A 58 -11.38 9.50 18.98
CA ILE A 58 -10.68 10.78 19.06
C ILE A 58 -9.97 11.04 17.73
N LYS A 59 -10.26 12.17 17.09
CA LYS A 59 -9.65 12.54 15.80
C LYS A 59 -8.48 13.51 15.95
N GLU A 60 -8.47 14.30 17.02
CA GLU A 60 -7.48 15.36 17.23
C GLU A 60 -6.31 14.90 18.12
N LEU A 61 -5.10 15.28 17.74
CA LEU A 61 -3.90 15.10 18.56
C LEU A 61 -3.89 16.11 19.71
N GLY A 62 -3.18 15.80 20.79
CA GLY A 62 -2.99 16.71 21.91
C GLY A 62 -3.67 16.23 23.19
N ILE A 63 -4.02 17.17 24.05
CA ILE A 63 -4.49 16.86 25.41
C ILE A 63 -6.01 16.80 25.43
N HIS A 64 -6.54 15.67 25.90
CA HIS A 64 -7.97 15.39 26.01
C HIS A 64 -8.34 15.17 27.47
N ASN A 65 -9.61 15.45 27.81
CA ASN A 65 -10.18 15.09 29.09
C ASN A 65 -11.40 14.19 28.87
N LEU A 66 -11.35 12.96 29.38
CA LEU A 66 -12.53 12.13 29.54
C LEU A 66 -13.22 12.54 30.83
N VAL A 67 -14.47 12.97 30.72
CA VAL A 67 -15.25 13.38 31.88
C VAL A 67 -16.38 12.40 32.13
N CYS A 68 -16.26 11.64 33.21
CA CYS A 68 -17.27 10.67 33.63
C CYS A 68 -18.18 11.33 34.67
N THR A 69 -19.47 11.38 34.36
CA THR A 69 -20.49 11.96 35.25
C THR A 69 -21.44 10.86 35.69
N LEU A 70 -21.42 10.54 36.97
CA LEU A 70 -22.31 9.59 37.62
C LEU A 70 -23.43 10.37 38.32
N GLN A 71 -24.66 10.18 37.87
CA GLN A 71 -25.86 10.65 38.57
C GLN A 71 -26.50 9.46 39.27
N TYR A 72 -26.89 9.63 40.53
CA TYR A 72 -27.48 8.53 41.27
C TYR A 72 -28.53 8.97 42.27
N VAL A 73 -29.55 8.14 42.48
CA VAL A 73 -30.61 8.34 43.48
C VAL A 73 -30.57 7.19 44.47
N ALA A 74 -30.32 7.52 45.74
CA ALA A 74 -30.40 6.53 46.81
C ALA A 74 -31.88 6.20 47.09
N ALA A 75 -32.24 4.92 47.08
CA ALA A 75 -33.63 4.47 47.20
C ALA A 75 -34.33 4.89 48.52
N ASN A 76 -33.54 5.23 49.54
CA ASN A 76 -34.02 5.63 50.86
C ASN A 76 -34.25 7.14 51.03
N GLU A 77 -33.67 8.00 50.19
CA GLU A 77 -33.69 9.46 50.37
C GLU A 77 -34.32 10.21 49.18
N GLY A 78 -34.42 9.59 48.00
CA GLY A 78 -34.98 10.24 46.80
C GLY A 78 -34.16 11.42 46.25
N ILE A 79 -33.03 11.76 46.91
CA ILE A 79 -32.16 12.87 46.52
C ILE A 79 -31.27 12.43 45.36
N LYS A 80 -31.32 13.19 44.26
CA LYS A 80 -30.38 13.07 43.14
C LYS A 80 -29.00 13.60 43.57
N ARG A 81 -27.99 12.75 43.49
CA ARG A 81 -26.59 13.10 43.74
C ARG A 81 -25.81 13.00 42.43
N LEU A 82 -24.84 13.89 42.28
CA LEU A 82 -23.99 14.00 41.09
C LEU A 82 -22.53 13.83 41.53
N PHE A 83 -21.81 12.94 40.87
CA PHE A 83 -20.38 12.78 41.02
C PHE A 83 -19.73 12.90 39.63
N ARG A 84 -18.63 13.67 39.53
CA ARG A 84 -17.93 13.89 38.27
C ARG A 84 -16.44 13.67 38.46
N LYS A 85 -15.83 12.88 37.58
CA LYS A 85 -14.40 12.60 37.57
C LYS A 85 -13.79 12.93 36.22
N TYR A 86 -12.60 13.52 36.24
CA TYR A 86 -11.87 13.96 35.07
C TYR A 86 -10.63 13.10 34.91
N TYR A 87 -10.44 12.57 33.70
CA TYR A 87 -9.26 11.82 33.30
C TYR A 87 -8.60 12.57 32.16
N ARG A 88 -7.47 13.22 32.47
CA ARG A 88 -6.67 13.93 31.47
C ARG A 88 -5.66 12.97 30.86
N PHE A 89 -5.58 12.94 29.53
CA PHE A 89 -4.62 12.12 28.80
C PHE A 89 -4.14 12.84 27.54
N GLN A 90 -3.03 12.39 26.99
CA GLN A 90 -2.42 12.96 25.80
C GLN A 90 -2.43 11.95 24.65
N VAL A 91 -2.90 12.40 23.50
CA VAL A 91 -2.98 11.63 22.26
C VAL A 91 -1.84 12.06 21.35
N PHE A 92 -0.96 11.11 21.04
CA PHE A 92 0.18 11.28 20.14
C PHE A 92 -0.06 10.55 18.82
N ASN A 93 0.66 10.95 17.77
CA ASN A 93 0.74 10.13 16.56
C ASN A 93 1.66 8.93 16.83
N PRO A 94 1.17 7.67 16.83
CA PRO A 94 1.98 6.51 17.19
C PRO A 94 2.93 6.07 16.07
N PHE A 95 2.71 6.53 14.84
CA PHE A 95 3.52 6.15 13.68
C PHE A 95 4.07 7.36 12.94
N ALA A 96 5.37 7.34 12.67
CA ALA A 96 5.96 8.19 11.65
C ALA A 96 5.93 7.46 10.31
N VAL A 97 5.27 8.07 9.31
CA VAL A 97 5.16 7.54 7.95
C VAL A 97 6.08 8.33 7.03
N LYS A 98 6.96 7.63 6.31
CA LYS A 98 7.78 8.23 5.24
C LYS A 98 7.53 7.47 3.96
N THR A 99 7.54 8.16 2.83
CA THR A 99 7.32 7.56 1.53
C THR A 99 8.42 7.93 0.56
N LYS A 100 8.75 7.00 -0.33
CA LYS A 100 9.70 7.20 -1.42
C LYS A 100 9.11 6.57 -2.67
N ALA A 101 8.99 7.36 -3.73
CA ALA A 101 8.52 6.89 -5.02
C ALA A 101 9.69 6.82 -6.01
N ASN A 102 9.90 5.66 -6.62
CA ASN A 102 10.86 5.45 -7.70
C ASN A 102 10.08 5.30 -9.01
N ASN A 103 10.35 6.18 -9.97
CA ASN A 103 9.64 6.22 -11.24
C ASN A 103 10.44 5.48 -12.32
N MET A 104 9.76 4.65 -13.09
CA MET A 104 10.32 4.01 -14.28
C MET A 104 9.89 4.75 -15.55
N GLY A 105 10.63 4.55 -16.64
CA GLY A 105 10.40 5.24 -17.91
C GLY A 105 9.02 4.95 -18.50
N ASP A 106 8.55 3.71 -18.35
CA ASP A 106 7.24 3.23 -18.82
C ASP A 106 6.03 3.78 -18.03
N GLY A 107 6.28 4.50 -16.93
CA GLY A 107 5.25 5.02 -16.03
C GLY A 107 4.99 4.15 -14.80
N THR A 108 5.63 2.98 -14.70
CA THR A 108 5.59 2.15 -13.49
C THR A 108 6.21 2.92 -12.32
N VAL A 109 5.61 2.80 -11.13
CA VAL A 109 6.08 3.45 -9.90
C VAL A 109 6.25 2.41 -8.81
N PHE A 110 7.45 2.32 -8.24
CA PHE A 110 7.69 1.60 -7.00
C PHE A 110 7.55 2.56 -5.83
N LEU A 111 6.46 2.41 -5.07
CA LEU A 111 6.17 3.17 -3.87
C LEU A 111 6.64 2.39 -2.64
N GLU A 112 7.69 2.89 -2.00
CA GLU A 112 8.14 2.44 -0.70
C GLU A 112 7.45 3.27 0.39
N VAL A 113 6.83 2.59 1.35
CA VAL A 113 6.22 3.19 2.54
C VAL A 113 6.93 2.67 3.78
N GLN A 114 7.58 3.56 4.50
CA GLN A 114 8.24 3.26 5.76
C GLN A 114 7.35 3.67 6.94
N ILE A 115 7.01 2.71 7.79
CA ILE A 115 6.28 2.90 9.04
C ILE A 115 7.26 2.71 10.20
N GLN A 116 7.41 3.74 11.04
CA GLN A 116 8.19 3.67 12.27
C GLN A 116 7.27 3.79 13.48
N ASN A 117 7.36 2.85 14.41
CA ASN A 117 6.70 3.00 15.71
C ASN A 117 7.45 4.04 16.55
N VAL A 118 6.86 5.20 16.76
CA VAL A 118 7.44 6.29 17.57
C VAL A 118 6.90 6.30 19.01
N SER A 119 6.01 5.37 19.34
CA SER A 119 5.50 5.21 20.69
C SER A 119 6.51 4.47 21.59
N GLU A 120 6.31 4.57 22.90
CA GLU A 120 7.15 3.92 23.90
C GLU A 120 6.84 2.43 24.09
N ARG A 121 5.82 1.91 23.41
CA ARG A 121 5.34 0.53 23.56
C ARG A 121 5.20 -0.14 22.20
N TYR A 122 5.15 -1.47 22.21
CA TYR A 122 4.90 -2.21 20.98
C TYR A 122 3.48 -1.93 20.46
N MET A 123 3.32 -1.99 19.14
CA MET A 123 2.04 -1.87 18.45
C MET A 123 1.82 -3.10 17.58
N TYR A 124 0.60 -3.61 17.53
CA TYR A 124 0.22 -4.70 16.64
C TYR A 124 -0.43 -4.12 15.38
N LEU A 125 0.16 -4.31 14.21
CA LEU A 125 -0.45 -3.89 12.94
C LEU A 125 -1.51 -4.91 12.53
N GLU A 126 -2.78 -4.48 12.55
CA GLU A 126 -3.92 -5.31 12.17
C GLU A 126 -4.21 -5.20 10.67
N ARG A 127 -4.00 -4.02 10.09
CA ARG A 127 -4.19 -3.80 8.66
C ARG A 127 -3.19 -2.79 8.12
N MET A 128 -2.62 -3.11 6.96
CA MET A 128 -1.85 -2.19 6.13
C MET A 128 -2.42 -2.23 4.72
N ASN A 129 -3.36 -1.34 4.41
CA ASN A 129 -4.06 -1.33 3.13
C ASN A 129 -3.66 -0.12 2.31
N PHE A 130 -3.29 -0.34 1.05
CA PHE A 130 -3.01 0.73 0.10
C PHE A 130 -4.15 0.86 -0.90
N GLU A 131 -4.73 2.06 -0.97
CA GLU A 131 -5.75 2.43 -1.94
C GLU A 131 -5.08 3.17 -3.10
N PRO A 132 -4.99 2.58 -4.31
CA PRO A 132 -4.32 3.23 -5.44
C PRO A 132 -5.12 4.45 -5.92
N GLY A 133 -4.42 5.41 -6.52
CA GLY A 133 -5.04 6.50 -7.25
C GLY A 133 -5.82 5.98 -8.47
N GLU A 134 -6.82 6.72 -8.91
CA GLU A 134 -7.81 6.27 -9.91
C GLU A 134 -7.21 5.76 -11.23
N ILE A 135 -6.05 6.28 -11.62
CA ILE A 135 -5.39 5.95 -12.89
C ILE A 135 -4.42 4.77 -12.79
N PHE A 136 -4.17 4.26 -11.59
CA PHE A 136 -3.19 3.20 -11.34
C PHE A 136 -3.90 1.91 -10.97
N ASN A 137 -3.42 0.80 -11.53
CA ASN A 137 -3.52 -0.49 -10.87
C ASN A 137 -2.31 -0.64 -9.94
N TYR A 138 -2.42 -1.49 -8.92
CA TYR A 138 -1.29 -1.77 -8.03
C TYR A 138 -1.13 -3.26 -7.77
N GLN A 139 0.10 -3.63 -7.41
CA GLN A 139 0.46 -4.93 -6.86
C GLN A 139 1.14 -4.69 -5.51
N ASP A 140 0.66 -5.41 -4.49
CA ASP A 140 1.30 -5.45 -3.18
C ASP A 140 2.47 -6.44 -3.23
N LEU A 141 3.68 -5.95 -2.97
CA LEU A 141 4.92 -6.75 -3.02
C LEU A 141 5.37 -7.23 -1.62
N ASN A 142 4.47 -7.17 -0.62
CA ASN A 142 4.76 -7.53 0.77
C ASN A 142 4.31 -8.95 1.14
N TYR A 143 3.96 -9.77 0.14
CA TYR A 143 3.53 -11.15 0.31
C TYR A 143 4.26 -12.06 -0.69
N ASN A 144 4.67 -13.24 -0.22
CA ASN A 144 5.37 -14.21 -1.06
C ASN A 144 4.37 -14.92 -1.97
N ASP A 145 4.50 -14.72 -3.29
CA ASP A 145 3.85 -15.60 -4.25
C ASP A 145 4.52 -16.98 -4.20
N ASN A 146 3.92 -17.92 -3.48
CA ASN A 146 4.36 -19.33 -3.46
C ASN A 146 4.12 -20.07 -4.81
N ASN A 147 3.98 -19.35 -5.93
CA ASN A 147 4.05 -19.95 -7.26
C ASN A 147 5.52 -19.99 -7.72
N ILE A 148 6.37 -20.72 -6.99
CA ILE A 148 7.58 -21.29 -7.58
C ILE A 148 7.13 -22.65 -8.13
N ASP A 149 6.49 -22.64 -9.29
CA ASP A 149 6.40 -23.84 -10.11
C ASP A 149 7.63 -23.87 -11.01
N ASP A 150 8.35 -24.96 -10.87
CA ASP A 150 9.54 -25.36 -11.60
C ASP A 150 9.22 -25.46 -13.10
N GLY A 151 9.95 -24.72 -13.94
CA GLY A 151 10.07 -24.95 -15.38
C GLY A 151 8.80 -24.96 -16.24
N GLY A 152 8.48 -23.82 -16.84
CA GLY A 152 7.58 -23.75 -18.00
C GLY A 152 7.39 -22.32 -18.50
N GLU A 153 8.00 -21.98 -19.62
CA GLU A 153 7.71 -20.78 -20.40
C GLU A 153 6.20 -20.71 -20.67
N ASN A 154 5.51 -19.78 -20.02
CA ASN A 154 4.24 -19.22 -20.48
C ASN A 154 4.18 -17.78 -19.95
N ASP A 155 4.51 -16.84 -20.84
CA ASP A 155 4.22 -15.42 -20.67
C ASP A 155 2.70 -15.22 -20.73
N GLU A 156 2.00 -15.54 -19.65
CA GLU A 156 0.64 -15.08 -19.42
C GLU A 156 0.55 -14.51 -18.01
N PHE A 157 0.45 -13.18 -17.97
CA PHE A 157 0.34 -12.36 -16.79
C PHE A 157 -0.70 -12.92 -15.82
N GLY A 158 -0.23 -13.29 -14.63
CA GLY A 158 -1.08 -13.74 -13.52
C GLY A 158 -2.23 -12.76 -13.27
N GLU A 159 -3.41 -13.34 -13.16
CA GLU A 159 -4.69 -12.70 -12.89
C GLU A 159 -4.56 -11.59 -11.84
N PHE A 160 -4.96 -10.36 -12.21
CA PHE A 160 -5.02 -9.23 -11.30
C PHE A 160 -5.92 -9.58 -10.12
N MET A 161 -5.32 -9.85 -8.96
CA MET A 161 -6.08 -9.95 -7.72
C MET A 161 -6.59 -8.54 -7.37
N SER A 162 -7.79 -8.22 -7.85
CA SER A 162 -8.59 -7.19 -7.21
C SER A 162 -8.81 -7.67 -5.78
N GLY A 163 -8.22 -6.96 -4.80
CA GLY A 163 -8.45 -7.23 -3.39
C GLY A 163 -9.95 -7.17 -3.13
N SER A 164 -10.58 -8.34 -3.02
CA SER A 164 -12.00 -8.46 -2.74
C SER A 164 -12.21 -8.08 -1.29
N ASN A 165 -13.02 -7.03 -1.10
CA ASN A 165 -13.59 -6.63 0.18
C ASN A 165 -14.24 -7.84 0.86
N ILE A 166 -13.88 -8.09 2.12
CA ILE A 166 -14.65 -8.99 2.99
C ILE A 166 -15.57 -8.10 3.81
N ASP A 167 -16.74 -7.80 3.23
CA ASP A 167 -17.92 -7.38 3.98
C ASP A 167 -18.82 -8.63 4.10
N ASN A 168 -19.11 -9.04 5.34
CA ASN A 168 -20.03 -10.13 5.63
C ASN A 168 -21.47 -9.60 5.62
N GLU A 169 -22.28 -9.98 4.64
CA GLU A 169 -23.74 -9.94 4.76
C GLU A 169 -24.40 -11.19 4.16
N ASP A 170 -25.31 -11.75 4.96
CA ASP A 170 -26.13 -12.93 4.73
C ASP A 170 -26.98 -12.84 3.44
N ASN A 171 -27.26 -13.99 2.80
CA ASN A 171 -28.64 -14.38 2.43
C ASN A 171 -28.73 -15.76 1.75
N ASN A 172 -29.57 -16.62 2.33
CA ASN A 172 -30.09 -17.88 1.81
C ASN A 172 -31.10 -17.67 0.67
N ILE A 173 -31.01 -18.40 -0.45
CA ILE A 173 -32.17 -18.82 -1.26
C ILE A 173 -31.98 -20.23 -1.89
N PHE A 174 -32.98 -21.06 -1.62
CA PHE A 174 -33.36 -22.40 -2.10
C PHE A 174 -33.25 -22.70 -3.62
N ASN A 175 -32.90 -23.96 -3.98
CA ASN A 175 -33.83 -25.01 -4.50
C ASN A 175 -33.06 -26.22 -5.09
N GLN A 176 -33.21 -27.42 -4.52
CA GLN A 176 -34.09 -28.53 -4.97
C GLN A 176 -33.62 -29.28 -6.25
N ASN A 177 -33.17 -30.54 -6.14
CA ASN A 177 -34.02 -31.75 -6.11
C ASN A 177 -33.31 -33.09 -6.46
N LYS A 178 -33.86 -34.15 -5.85
CA LYS A 178 -33.81 -35.62 -6.09
C LYS A 178 -32.64 -36.41 -5.47
N GLN A 179 -32.83 -37.14 -4.37
CA GLN A 179 -33.71 -38.29 -4.02
C GLN A 179 -33.03 -39.66 -4.26
N ASN A 180 -32.58 -40.29 -3.16
CA ASN A 180 -33.02 -41.61 -2.63
C ASN A 180 -32.02 -42.03 -1.52
N GLU A 181 -32.38 -41.92 -0.23
CA GLU A 181 -32.93 -42.97 0.66
C GLU A 181 -32.01 -44.21 0.80
N ASN A 182 -31.59 -44.72 1.96
CA ASN A 182 -31.93 -44.48 3.36
C ASN A 182 -30.90 -45.21 4.29
N ASN A 183 -30.42 -44.52 5.34
CA ASN A 183 -30.20 -44.94 6.76
C ASN A 183 -29.22 -46.11 7.10
N LYS A 184 -28.28 -46.04 8.06
CA LYS A 184 -28.20 -45.26 9.32
C LYS A 184 -26.78 -45.29 9.95
N ILE A 185 -26.23 -44.10 10.22
CA ILE A 185 -25.52 -43.59 11.43
C ILE A 185 -24.26 -44.31 11.95
N ASN A 186 -23.11 -43.64 11.77
CA ASN A 186 -22.18 -43.27 12.86
C ASN A 186 -21.44 -41.98 12.44
N ASP A 187 -21.94 -40.84 12.94
CA ASP A 187 -21.38 -39.52 12.73
C ASP A 187 -20.13 -39.33 13.60
N ASN A 188 -18.98 -39.18 12.95
CA ASN A 188 -17.82 -38.39 13.39
C ASN A 188 -16.76 -38.50 12.29
N GLN A 189 -16.31 -37.36 11.78
CA GLN A 189 -15.27 -37.15 10.73
C GLN A 189 -15.82 -36.80 9.34
N GLU A 190 -16.34 -35.60 9.15
CA GLU A 190 -16.32 -34.92 7.83
C GLU A 190 -16.67 -33.42 7.95
N GLU A 191 -15.89 -32.67 8.75
CA GLU A 191 -15.98 -31.20 8.83
C GLU A 191 -14.73 -30.47 8.27
N ASN A 192 -13.77 -31.16 7.66
CA ASN A 192 -12.46 -30.57 7.31
C ASN A 192 -12.14 -30.51 5.80
N LYS A 193 -13.10 -30.20 4.93
CA LYS A 193 -12.79 -30.11 3.48
C LYS A 193 -13.30 -28.88 2.71
N GLU A 194 -13.92 -27.90 3.34
CA GLU A 194 -14.34 -26.64 2.66
C GLU A 194 -13.71 -25.35 3.22
N GLU A 195 -12.64 -25.45 4.03
CA GLU A 195 -11.85 -24.27 4.46
C GLU A 195 -10.47 -24.12 3.80
N ASN A 196 -10.07 -25.00 2.88
CA ASN A 196 -8.64 -25.13 2.50
C ASN A 196 -8.28 -24.77 1.05
N ILE A 197 -8.85 -23.70 0.48
CA ILE A 197 -8.21 -22.99 -0.64
C ILE A 197 -8.38 -21.47 -0.49
N LYS A 198 -8.05 -20.91 0.68
CA LYS A 198 -7.43 -19.58 0.72
C LYS A 198 -5.94 -19.84 0.68
N LYS A 199 -5.28 -19.62 -0.46
CA LYS A 199 -3.82 -19.66 -0.55
C LYS A 199 -3.30 -18.79 0.60
N ASN A 200 -2.62 -19.40 1.56
CA ASN A 200 -2.07 -18.73 2.72
C ASN A 200 -0.81 -18.00 2.21
N ILE A 201 -1.02 -16.83 1.58
CA ILE A 201 0.08 -16.04 1.04
C ILE A 201 0.79 -15.43 2.25
N GLU A 202 1.95 -15.98 2.60
CA GLU A 202 2.70 -15.56 3.77
C GLU A 202 3.28 -14.15 3.52
N SER A 203 3.11 -13.25 4.49
CA SER A 203 3.74 -11.94 4.43
C SER A 203 5.26 -12.08 4.48
N VAL A 204 5.99 -11.16 3.82
CA VAL A 204 7.46 -11.08 3.92
C VAL A 204 7.94 -10.79 5.35
N PHE A 205 7.05 -10.34 6.23
CA PHE A 205 7.32 -10.15 7.66
C PHE A 205 7.01 -11.40 8.52
N GLY A 206 6.66 -12.52 7.87
CA GLY A 206 6.17 -13.74 8.50
C GLY A 206 4.90 -13.48 9.33
N ASN A 207 4.72 -14.27 10.38
CA ASN A 207 3.61 -14.11 11.32
C ASN A 207 3.76 -12.92 12.29
N ASN A 208 4.83 -12.11 12.14
CA ASN A 208 5.11 -11.04 13.06
C ASN A 208 4.45 -9.73 12.62
N SER A 209 3.26 -9.47 13.15
CA SER A 209 2.56 -8.19 12.95
C SER A 209 2.90 -7.13 14.00
N TYR A 210 3.80 -7.41 14.95
CA TYR A 210 4.19 -6.46 15.98
C TYR A 210 5.35 -5.57 15.52
N LEU A 211 5.29 -4.29 15.89
CA LEU A 211 6.41 -3.34 15.82
C LEU A 211 6.77 -2.90 17.24
N ASN A 212 8.00 -3.17 17.68
CA ASN A 212 8.53 -2.65 18.93
C ASN A 212 8.76 -1.13 18.83
N PRO A 213 8.96 -0.42 19.96
CA PRO A 213 9.38 0.97 19.94
C PRO A 213 10.60 1.17 19.04
N GLN A 214 10.56 2.18 18.18
CA GLN A 214 11.58 2.51 17.19
C GLN A 214 11.77 1.51 16.04
N ASP A 215 11.04 0.38 16.02
CA ASP A 215 11.08 -0.53 14.87
C ASP A 215 10.55 0.18 13.63
N ILE A 216 11.22 -0.13 12.52
CA ILE A 216 10.90 0.37 11.20
C ILE A 216 10.50 -0.81 10.33
N ARG A 217 9.37 -0.68 9.65
CA ARG A 217 8.90 -1.63 8.65
C ARG A 217 8.70 -0.93 7.31
N GLN A 218 9.23 -1.52 6.24
CA GLN A 218 9.18 -0.97 4.89
C GLN A 218 8.27 -1.83 4.03
N TYR A 219 7.23 -1.20 3.49
CA TYR A 219 6.28 -1.83 2.58
C TYR A 219 6.54 -1.35 1.17
N LEU A 220 6.45 -2.26 0.20
CA LEU A 220 6.67 -1.96 -1.20
C LEU A 220 5.41 -2.23 -2.02
N TYR A 221 5.02 -1.27 -2.84
CA TYR A 221 3.91 -1.36 -3.77
C TYR A 221 4.39 -1.02 -5.18
N MET A 222 3.99 -1.81 -6.17
CA MET A 222 4.23 -1.50 -7.58
C MET A 222 2.93 -0.97 -8.19
N LEU A 223 2.96 0.26 -8.70
CA LEU A 223 1.83 0.89 -9.37
C LEU A 223 2.10 0.92 -10.88
N LYS A 224 1.12 0.50 -11.67
CA LYS A 224 1.15 0.56 -13.13
C LYS A 224 -0.01 1.40 -13.63
N PRO A 225 0.21 2.37 -14.54
CA PRO A 225 -0.88 3.07 -15.19
C PRO A 225 -1.85 2.07 -15.82
N LYS A 226 -3.15 2.34 -15.69
CA LYS A 226 -4.19 1.56 -16.35
C LYS A 226 -4.05 1.67 -17.88
N PRO A 227 -4.30 0.58 -18.63
CA PRO A 227 -4.07 0.56 -20.08
C PRO A 227 -4.98 1.53 -20.85
N GLU A 228 -6.11 1.95 -20.28
CA GLU A 228 -7.03 2.90 -20.92
C GLU A 228 -6.57 4.37 -20.76
N ILE A 229 -5.58 4.64 -19.91
CA ILE A 229 -5.11 5.99 -19.62
C ILE A 229 -4.07 6.42 -20.66
N ASP A 230 -4.19 7.67 -21.10
CA ASP A 230 -3.18 8.31 -21.96
C ASP A 230 -1.76 8.16 -21.37
N ASP A 231 -0.80 7.77 -22.20
CA ASP A 231 0.57 7.47 -21.77
C ASP A 231 1.24 8.67 -21.08
N ARG A 232 1.02 9.89 -21.58
CA ARG A 232 1.58 11.10 -20.97
C ARG A 232 0.98 11.33 -19.60
N LEU A 233 -0.34 11.18 -19.45
CA LEU A 233 -1.02 11.32 -18.17
C LEU A 233 -0.57 10.23 -17.17
N GLY A 234 -0.52 8.96 -17.59
CA GLY A 234 -0.09 7.84 -16.75
C GLY A 234 1.31 8.02 -16.17
N ARG A 235 2.24 8.54 -16.99
CA ARG A 235 3.62 8.79 -16.59
C ARG A 235 3.84 10.05 -15.75
N THR A 236 2.97 11.06 -15.85
CA THR A 236 3.14 12.37 -15.19
C THR A 236 2.25 12.57 -13.97
N ALA A 237 1.23 11.74 -13.77
CA ALA A 237 0.33 11.88 -12.65
C ALA A 237 1.04 11.78 -11.29
N ASN A 238 0.67 12.71 -10.41
CA ASN A 238 1.31 12.86 -9.11
C ASN A 238 0.60 12.08 -8.01
N ALA A 239 -0.71 11.89 -8.11
CA ALA A 239 -1.53 11.25 -7.08
C ALA A 239 -1.39 9.72 -7.15
N LEU A 240 -0.62 9.13 -6.24
CA LEU A 240 -0.31 7.70 -6.24
C LEU A 240 -1.36 6.85 -5.50
N GLY A 241 -1.87 7.34 -4.37
CA GLY A 241 -2.89 6.64 -3.59
C GLY A 241 -2.98 7.16 -2.17
N LYS A 242 -3.65 6.40 -1.31
CA LYS A 242 -3.75 6.64 0.13
C LYS A 242 -3.40 5.35 0.88
N LEU A 243 -2.95 5.49 2.10
CA LEU A 243 -2.68 4.37 2.97
C LEU A 243 -3.64 4.39 4.15
N ASP A 244 -4.22 3.24 4.46
CA ASP A 244 -5.07 3.03 5.62
C ASP A 244 -4.46 1.96 6.54
N ILE A 245 -4.05 2.42 7.72
CA ILE A 245 -3.38 1.60 8.74
C ILE A 245 -4.34 1.39 9.89
N ILE A 246 -4.58 0.14 10.27
CA ILE A 246 -5.24 -0.22 11.54
C ILE A 246 -4.22 -0.94 12.42
N TRP A 247 -4.19 -0.57 13.69
CA TRP A 247 -3.36 -1.23 14.69
C TRP A 247 -4.10 -1.47 16.00
N ARG A 248 -3.49 -2.24 16.88
CA ARG A 248 -3.88 -2.38 18.28
C ARG A 248 -2.73 -1.95 19.20
N SER A 249 -3.06 -1.17 20.22
CA SER A 249 -2.13 -0.82 21.29
C SER A 249 -1.91 -2.01 22.23
N HIS A 250 -0.93 -1.90 23.13
CA HIS A 250 -0.63 -2.92 24.14
C HIS A 250 -1.79 -3.21 25.12
N LEU A 251 -2.81 -2.34 25.19
CA LEU A 251 -4.04 -2.56 25.99
C LEU A 251 -5.21 -3.06 25.13
N GLY A 252 -4.97 -3.38 23.85
CA GLY A 252 -6.00 -3.86 22.93
C GLY A 252 -6.83 -2.76 22.27
N GLU A 253 -6.53 -1.48 22.54
CA GLU A 253 -7.20 -0.36 21.91
C GLU A 253 -6.89 -0.34 20.42
N THR A 254 -7.91 -0.34 19.58
CA THR A 254 -7.71 -0.21 18.13
C THR A 254 -7.30 1.23 17.81
N GLY A 255 -6.47 1.46 16.80
CA GLY A 255 -6.25 2.77 16.22
C GLY A 255 -6.32 2.70 14.70
N ARG A 256 -6.63 3.83 14.07
CA ARG A 256 -6.68 3.98 12.62
C ARG A 256 -5.97 5.26 12.20
N LEU A 257 -5.17 5.16 11.14
CA LEU A 257 -4.46 6.26 10.51
C LEU A 257 -4.66 6.13 9.02
N GLN A 258 -5.38 7.08 8.44
CA GLN A 258 -5.48 7.23 7.00
C GLN A 258 -4.59 8.40 6.59
N THR A 259 -3.67 8.15 5.67
CA THR A 259 -2.81 9.23 5.15
C THR A 259 -3.61 10.15 4.24
N SER A 260 -3.11 11.37 4.07
CA SER A 260 -3.49 12.17 2.90
C SER A 260 -3.04 11.49 1.60
N GLN A 261 -3.44 12.07 0.48
CA GLN A 261 -2.99 11.62 -0.84
C GLN A 261 -1.47 11.58 -0.91
N LEU A 262 -0.93 10.36 -1.05
CA LEU A 262 0.49 10.15 -1.32
C LEU A 262 0.77 10.65 -2.73
N THR A 263 1.77 11.52 -2.83
CA THR A 263 2.15 12.15 -4.09
C THR A 263 3.61 11.92 -4.41
N ARG A 264 3.92 11.87 -5.71
CA ARG A 264 5.28 11.95 -6.22
C ARG A 264 5.54 13.29 -6.89
N LYS A 265 6.81 13.60 -7.12
CA LYS A 265 7.20 14.63 -8.08
C LYS A 265 6.98 14.10 -9.50
N SER A 266 6.19 14.82 -10.30
CA SER A 266 5.97 14.47 -11.71
C SER A 266 7.32 14.31 -12.41
N PRO A 267 7.56 13.17 -13.08
CA PRO A 267 8.66 13.05 -14.01
C PRO A 267 8.55 14.11 -15.11
N ILE A 268 9.70 14.60 -15.57
CA ILE A 268 9.79 15.39 -16.79
C ILE A 268 9.97 14.39 -17.93
N LEU A 269 9.07 14.43 -18.90
CA LEU A 269 9.18 13.58 -20.06
C LEU A 269 10.02 14.27 -21.13
N ASP A 270 10.85 13.48 -21.77
CA ASP A 270 11.65 13.94 -22.89
C ASP A 270 10.80 14.14 -24.13
N GLU A 271 11.10 15.19 -24.90
CA GLU A 271 10.43 15.44 -26.17
C GLU A 271 10.75 14.38 -27.22
N ILE A 272 11.96 13.84 -27.18
CA ILE A 272 12.35 12.67 -27.98
C ILE A 272 12.89 11.62 -27.02
N GLU A 273 12.15 10.53 -26.92
CA GLU A 273 12.37 9.46 -25.96
C GLU A 273 12.93 8.23 -26.67
N LEU A 274 14.10 7.75 -26.24
CA LEU A 274 14.64 6.45 -26.62
C LEU A 274 14.36 5.46 -25.47
N SER A 275 13.74 4.34 -25.79
CA SER A 275 13.36 3.29 -24.84
C SER A 275 13.72 1.91 -25.38
N VAL A 276 13.91 0.95 -24.48
CA VAL A 276 14.17 -0.44 -24.83
C VAL A 276 12.85 -1.21 -24.80
N ILE A 277 12.55 -1.95 -25.87
CA ILE A 277 11.34 -2.76 -26.01
C ILE A 277 11.60 -4.26 -25.85
N SER A 278 12.79 -4.73 -26.19
CA SER A 278 13.15 -6.14 -26.05
C SER A 278 14.61 -6.29 -25.64
N ILE A 279 14.84 -7.15 -24.65
CA ILE A 279 16.16 -7.55 -24.16
C ILE A 279 16.19 -9.08 -24.16
N PRO A 280 17.21 -9.73 -24.74
CA PRO A 280 17.37 -11.18 -24.65
C PRO A 280 17.50 -11.64 -23.20
N SER A 281 16.80 -12.73 -22.84
CA SER A 281 16.77 -13.25 -21.46
C SER A 281 18.14 -13.74 -20.97
N ILE A 282 19.00 -14.18 -21.88
CA ILE A 282 20.36 -14.65 -21.59
C ILE A 282 21.32 -13.95 -22.53
N ILE A 283 22.31 -13.24 -21.97
CA ILE A 283 23.36 -12.56 -22.72
C ILE A 283 24.70 -13.20 -22.34
N GLN A 284 25.40 -13.75 -23.32
CA GLN A 284 26.67 -14.46 -23.13
C GLN A 284 27.86 -13.52 -23.39
N LEU A 285 28.90 -13.65 -22.57
CA LEU A 285 30.17 -12.94 -22.76
C LEU A 285 30.75 -13.23 -24.15
N GLU A 286 31.29 -12.21 -24.83
CA GLU A 286 31.92 -12.33 -26.15
C GLU A 286 30.99 -12.81 -27.28
N ILE A 287 29.67 -12.78 -27.08
CA ILE A 287 28.68 -13.12 -28.11
C ILE A 287 27.79 -11.89 -28.42
N PRO A 288 27.64 -11.49 -29.69
CA PRO A 288 26.75 -10.41 -30.06
C PRO A 288 25.30 -10.72 -29.68
N PHE A 289 24.59 -9.71 -29.17
CA PHE A 289 23.17 -9.80 -28.87
C PHE A 289 22.43 -8.59 -29.43
N LYS A 290 21.15 -8.76 -29.74
CA LYS A 290 20.31 -7.68 -30.26
C LYS A 290 19.43 -7.10 -29.18
N LEU A 291 19.26 -5.80 -29.20
CA LEU A 291 18.36 -5.06 -28.32
C LEU A 291 17.34 -4.32 -29.20
N GLY A 292 16.06 -4.57 -28.94
CA GLY A 292 14.98 -3.84 -29.59
C GLY A 292 14.84 -2.47 -28.96
N CYS A 293 14.95 -1.43 -29.78
CA CYS A 293 14.83 -0.04 -29.39
C CYS A 293 13.55 0.57 -29.97
N ARG A 294 13.03 1.56 -29.26
CA ARG A 294 11.91 2.38 -29.72
C ARG A 294 12.25 3.85 -29.49
N ILE A 295 12.11 4.66 -30.54
CA ILE A 295 12.13 6.13 -30.42
C ILE A 295 10.72 6.64 -30.57
N ARG A 296 10.29 7.49 -29.64
CA ARG A 296 9.03 8.21 -29.70
C ARG A 296 9.26 9.71 -29.80
N ASN A 297 8.61 10.31 -30.79
CA ASN A 297 8.61 11.75 -31.00
C ASN A 297 7.41 12.38 -30.28
N ARG A 298 7.61 13.00 -29.12
CA ARG A 298 6.56 13.75 -28.40
C ARG A 298 6.53 15.24 -28.77
N THR A 299 7.31 15.69 -29.75
CA THR A 299 7.26 17.07 -30.25
C THR A 299 6.02 17.28 -31.11
N THR A 300 5.68 18.55 -31.39
CA THR A 300 4.57 18.92 -32.28
C THR A 300 4.93 18.88 -33.77
N SER A 301 6.17 18.53 -34.11
CA SER A 301 6.73 18.63 -35.46
C SER A 301 7.29 17.30 -35.90
N THR A 302 7.37 17.07 -37.21
CA THR A 302 8.08 15.90 -37.76
C THR A 302 9.58 16.07 -37.54
N ILE A 303 10.24 15.01 -37.06
CA ILE A 303 11.69 14.96 -36.85
C ILE A 303 12.33 13.98 -37.81
N LYS A 304 13.62 14.15 -38.14
CA LYS A 304 14.40 13.20 -38.95
C LYS A 304 15.59 12.72 -38.17
N VAL A 305 15.57 11.45 -37.77
CA VAL A 305 16.44 10.94 -36.71
C VAL A 305 17.62 10.14 -37.26
N ILE A 306 18.81 10.46 -36.76
CA ILE A 306 20.01 9.64 -36.84
C ILE A 306 20.36 9.16 -35.43
N ILE A 307 20.61 7.85 -35.29
CA ILE A 307 21.23 7.29 -34.11
C ILE A 307 22.70 7.02 -34.38
N SER A 308 23.56 7.32 -33.41
CA SER A 308 25.01 7.16 -33.54
C SER A 308 25.65 6.72 -32.23
N ALA A 309 26.78 6.03 -32.33
CA ALA A 309 27.61 5.58 -31.23
C ALA A 309 28.58 6.68 -30.79
N ILE A 310 28.70 6.88 -29.47
CA ILE A 310 29.76 7.67 -28.86
C ILE A 310 30.72 6.75 -28.11
N LYS A 311 31.79 6.33 -28.82
CA LYS A 311 32.73 5.30 -28.34
C LYS A 311 33.33 5.57 -26.95
N ASN A 312 33.68 6.82 -26.63
CA ASN A 312 34.29 7.17 -25.34
C ASN A 312 33.29 7.17 -24.17
N LYS A 313 31.98 7.02 -24.44
CA LYS A 313 30.92 6.91 -23.44
C LYS A 313 30.38 5.48 -23.30
N MET A 314 30.77 4.58 -24.20
CA MET A 314 30.45 3.15 -24.08
C MET A 314 31.25 2.52 -22.93
N GLY A 315 30.61 1.57 -22.25
CA GLY A 315 31.24 0.78 -21.18
C GLY A 315 31.83 -0.51 -21.73
N SER A 316 31.65 -1.59 -20.98
CA SER A 316 32.05 -2.95 -21.38
C SER A 316 31.14 -3.54 -22.46
N ILE A 317 30.04 -2.88 -22.81
CA ILE A 317 29.17 -3.27 -23.91
C ILE A 317 29.36 -2.27 -25.04
N LEU A 318 29.78 -2.75 -26.20
CA LEU A 318 30.03 -1.95 -27.39
C LEU A 318 28.94 -2.17 -28.42
N LEU A 319 28.61 -1.13 -29.19
CA LEU A 319 27.78 -1.30 -30.38
C LEU A 319 28.54 -2.14 -31.42
N SER A 320 27.91 -3.21 -31.90
CA SER A 320 28.38 -4.04 -33.01
C SER A 320 27.78 -3.53 -34.32
N GLY A 321 28.60 -3.36 -35.34
CA GLY A 321 28.15 -2.91 -36.66
C GLY A 321 28.30 -1.40 -36.92
N GLN A 322 27.25 -0.79 -37.47
CA GLN A 322 27.33 0.58 -38.00
C GLN A 322 27.36 1.61 -36.87
N SER A 323 28.37 2.47 -36.85
CA SER A 323 28.51 3.50 -35.80
C SER A 323 27.48 4.63 -35.90
N SER A 324 26.77 4.73 -37.02
CA SER A 324 25.70 5.69 -37.25
C SER A 324 24.70 5.12 -38.23
N GLU A 325 23.42 5.29 -37.96
CA GLU A 325 22.31 4.79 -38.76
C GLU A 325 21.24 5.86 -38.89
N MET A 326 20.73 6.07 -40.11
CA MET A 326 19.61 6.97 -40.37
C MET A 326 18.31 6.18 -40.27
N LEU A 327 17.50 6.49 -39.26
CA LEU A 327 16.25 5.77 -38.98
C LEU A 327 15.07 6.32 -39.79
N GLY A 328 15.17 7.55 -40.29
CA GLY A 328 14.16 8.18 -41.14
C GLY A 328 13.38 9.29 -40.43
N GLU A 329 12.17 9.56 -40.93
CA GLU A 329 11.30 10.64 -40.44
C GLU A 329 10.21 10.09 -39.52
N ILE A 330 10.00 10.75 -38.38
CA ILE A 330 9.00 10.39 -37.37
C ILE A 330 8.06 11.58 -37.24
N ILE A 331 6.78 11.37 -37.55
CA ILE A 331 5.73 12.39 -37.40
C ILE A 331 5.53 12.79 -35.93
N SER A 332 4.80 13.88 -35.69
CA SER A 332 4.37 14.28 -34.34
C SER A 332 3.63 13.13 -33.65
N ASP A 333 3.99 12.84 -32.40
CA ASP A 333 3.52 11.70 -31.59
C ASP A 333 3.77 10.31 -32.22
N GLY A 334 4.58 10.27 -33.28
CA GLY A 334 4.95 9.05 -33.98
C GLY A 334 6.00 8.23 -33.23
N ILE A 335 6.10 6.96 -33.62
CA ILE A 335 7.03 5.99 -33.07
C ILE A 335 7.80 5.32 -34.21
N ILE A 336 9.07 4.98 -33.97
CA ILE A 336 9.83 4.05 -34.79
C ILE A 336 10.50 3.00 -33.91
N GLU A 337 10.51 1.76 -34.38
CA GLU A 337 11.15 0.62 -33.73
C GLU A 337 12.27 0.09 -34.63
N PHE A 338 13.39 -0.28 -34.02
CA PHE A 338 14.58 -0.75 -34.71
C PHE A 338 15.41 -1.63 -33.77
N GLU A 339 16.36 -2.38 -34.32
CA GLU A 339 17.25 -3.25 -33.55
C GLU A 339 18.68 -2.73 -33.58
N LEU A 340 19.35 -2.73 -32.43
CA LEU A 340 20.78 -2.49 -32.33
C LEU A 340 21.49 -3.76 -31.86
N GLU A 341 22.59 -4.12 -32.51
CA GLU A 341 23.44 -5.23 -32.08
C GLU A 341 24.55 -4.71 -31.17
N PHE A 342 24.80 -5.42 -30.07
CA PHE A 342 25.81 -5.09 -29.07
C PHE A 342 26.72 -6.28 -28.81
N PHE A 343 27.95 -5.99 -28.40
CA PHE A 343 28.98 -6.97 -28.07
C PHE A 343 29.48 -6.77 -26.63
N PRO A 344 29.28 -7.75 -25.73
CA PRO A 344 29.70 -7.65 -24.33
C PRO A 344 31.15 -8.13 -24.12
N LEU A 345 31.96 -7.30 -23.44
CA LEU A 345 33.38 -7.53 -23.14
C LEU A 345 33.66 -7.91 -21.68
N SER A 346 32.65 -7.88 -20.81
CA SER A 346 32.82 -8.22 -19.40
C SER A 346 31.56 -8.88 -18.84
N PRO A 347 31.70 -9.90 -17.96
CA PRO A 347 30.57 -10.56 -17.33
C PRO A 347 29.99 -9.71 -16.19
N GLY A 348 28.85 -10.11 -15.65
CA GLY A 348 28.13 -9.46 -14.55
C GLY A 348 27.10 -8.43 -15.03
N LEU A 349 26.65 -7.58 -14.11
CA LEU A 349 25.73 -6.49 -14.44
C LEU A 349 26.48 -5.39 -15.21
N GLN A 350 26.10 -5.19 -16.47
CA GLN A 350 26.75 -4.27 -17.39
C GLN A 350 25.77 -3.25 -17.95
N ARG A 351 26.25 -2.02 -18.10
CA ARG A 351 25.46 -0.91 -18.65
C ARG A 351 25.55 -0.86 -20.17
N VAL A 352 24.40 -0.74 -20.83
CA VAL A 352 24.28 -0.36 -22.24
C VAL A 352 24.08 1.15 -22.32
N GLY A 353 24.85 1.83 -23.17
CA GLY A 353 24.79 3.29 -23.32
C GLY A 353 25.81 3.79 -24.35
N GLY A 354 26.11 5.09 -24.28
CA GLY A 354 26.99 5.74 -25.25
C GLY A 354 26.33 5.89 -26.62
N LEU A 355 25.03 6.21 -26.64
CA LEU A 355 24.28 6.47 -27.87
C LEU A 355 23.97 7.96 -27.99
N LYS A 356 23.83 8.44 -29.22
CA LYS A 356 23.45 9.81 -29.54
C LYS A 356 22.37 9.83 -30.59
N LEU A 357 21.27 10.49 -30.25
CA LEU A 357 20.18 10.79 -31.15
C LEU A 357 20.36 12.22 -31.68
N THR A 358 20.27 12.38 -32.99
CA THR A 358 20.34 13.67 -33.68
C THR A 358 19.10 13.84 -34.55
N ASP A 359 18.32 14.88 -34.31
CA ASP A 359 17.33 15.36 -35.27
C ASP A 359 18.00 16.32 -36.26
N ILE A 360 18.00 15.95 -37.53
CA ILE A 360 18.62 16.73 -38.60
C ILE A 360 17.80 18.00 -38.91
N ILE A 361 16.49 17.98 -38.66
CA ILE A 361 15.60 19.10 -39.02
C ILE A 361 15.77 20.24 -38.03
N SER A 362 15.62 19.97 -36.73
CA SER A 362 15.78 21.00 -35.69
C SER A 362 17.24 21.24 -35.29
N GLY A 363 18.15 20.29 -35.61
CA GLY A 363 19.50 20.28 -35.07
C GLY A 363 19.58 19.85 -33.60
N TYR A 364 18.47 19.42 -33.00
CA TYR A 364 18.44 18.91 -31.64
C TYR A 364 19.28 17.63 -31.54
N THR A 365 20.09 17.54 -30.48
CA THR A 365 20.84 16.32 -30.19
C THR A 365 20.69 15.93 -28.73
N LYS A 366 20.63 14.63 -28.48
CA LYS A 366 20.55 14.07 -27.13
C LYS A 366 21.46 12.86 -27.01
N GLU A 367 22.22 12.83 -25.93
CA GLU A 367 23.15 11.75 -25.62
C GLU A 367 22.59 10.88 -24.49
N PHE A 368 22.77 9.57 -24.62
CA PHE A 368 22.30 8.55 -23.71
C PHE A 368 23.50 7.79 -23.15
N ASP A 369 24.03 8.30 -22.04
CA ASP A 369 25.16 7.68 -21.34
C ASP A 369 24.76 6.34 -20.69
N HIS A 370 23.47 6.19 -20.37
CA HIS A 370 22.82 5.00 -19.85
C HIS A 370 21.48 4.82 -20.56
N LEU A 371 21.26 3.67 -21.17
CA LEU A 371 20.00 3.26 -21.81
C LEU A 371 19.31 2.17 -20.99
N THR A 372 20.03 1.11 -20.64
CA THR A 372 19.54 0.01 -19.80
C THR A 372 20.72 -0.74 -19.18
N ASP A 373 20.44 -1.58 -18.18
CA ASP A 373 21.40 -2.55 -17.66
C ASP A 373 21.03 -3.96 -18.13
N VAL A 374 22.04 -4.77 -18.40
CA VAL A 374 21.89 -6.17 -18.79
C VAL A 374 22.82 -7.04 -17.96
N PHE A 375 22.42 -8.27 -17.68
CA PHE A 375 23.26 -9.22 -16.95
C PHE A 375 23.94 -10.17 -17.94
N VAL A 376 25.28 -10.08 -17.99
CA VAL A 376 26.11 -10.88 -18.90
C VAL A 376 26.66 -12.09 -18.14
N VAL A 377 26.42 -13.29 -18.65
CA VAL A 377 26.89 -14.54 -18.05
C VAL A 377 28.15 -15.05 -18.74
N PHE A 378 29.03 -15.68 -17.94
CA PHE A 378 30.12 -16.51 -18.43
C PHE A 378 29.55 -17.92 -18.56
N LEU A 379 29.22 -18.34 -19.79
CA LEU A 379 28.72 -19.69 -20.07
C LEU A 379 29.80 -20.53 -20.75
#